data_AF-A0A368GT11-F1
#
_entry.id   AF-A0A368GT11-F1
#
_cell.length_a   1.000
_cell.length_b   1.000
_cell.length_c   1.000
_cell.angle_alpha   90.00
_cell.angle_beta   90.00
_cell.angle_gamma   90.00
#
_symmetry.space_group_name_H-M   'P 1'
#
loop_
_entity.id
_entity.type
_entity.pdbx_description
1 polymer ?
#
loop_
_entity_poly.entity_id
_entity_poly.type
_entity_poly.pdbx_seq_one_letter_code
_entity_poly.pdbx_strand_id
1 'polypeptide(L)'
;MVDHEVALPYWDPTLDNELSDPRYSVLWSEELMGEQDYDGFVRKSPFKRWTSQGHSTIIRNVGDKGYLMKETDIKTITDLTNEYEHILAHTAASLDCPNPGYWTAIEYVGADSQLFVGGDMLNFLKATNDPLFWSLHAMVDLIWEEWRNLYQRVGG
;
A
#
# COMPACT_ATOMS: atom_id res chain seq x y z
N MET A 1 -19.08 -18.59 -5.89
CA MET A 1 -18.09 -19.59 -6.37
C MET A 1 -16.78 -18.83 -6.52
N VAL A 2 -15.68 -19.36 -6.00
CA VAL A 2 -14.35 -18.75 -6.06
C VAL A 2 -13.54 -19.48 -7.13
N ASP A 3 -12.82 -18.74 -7.96
CA ASP A 3 -11.94 -19.30 -8.98
C ASP A 3 -10.56 -19.62 -8.37
N HIS A 4 -10.06 -20.82 -8.62
CA HIS A 4 -8.80 -21.32 -8.05
C HIS A 4 -7.59 -20.98 -8.91
N GLU A 5 -7.79 -20.51 -10.14
CA GLU A 5 -6.71 -20.04 -11.01
C GLU A 5 -6.34 -18.57 -10.76
N VAL A 6 -7.17 -17.85 -9.99
CA VAL A 6 -6.94 -16.44 -9.65
C VAL A 6 -5.98 -16.34 -8.46
N ALA A 7 -4.90 -15.59 -8.66
CA ALA A 7 -3.98 -15.17 -7.61
C ALA A 7 -4.18 -13.67 -7.29
N LEU A 8 -3.71 -13.24 -6.11
CA LEU A 8 -3.70 -11.83 -5.74
C LEU A 8 -2.52 -11.14 -6.45
N PRO A 9 -2.76 -10.18 -7.37
CA PRO A 9 -1.68 -9.40 -7.94
C PRO A 9 -1.17 -8.38 -6.93
N TYR A 10 0.11 -8.04 -7.00
CA TYR A 10 0.65 -6.88 -6.31
C TYR A 10 0.46 -5.61 -7.16
N TRP A 11 0.33 -4.47 -6.49
CA TRP A 11 0.48 -3.15 -7.10
C TRP A 11 1.85 -2.63 -6.69
N ASP A 12 2.69 -2.31 -7.67
CA ASP A 12 4.00 -1.73 -7.46
C ASP A 12 3.96 -0.20 -7.57
N PRO A 13 3.97 0.54 -6.45
CA PRO A 13 3.88 1.99 -6.48
C PRO A 13 5.19 2.64 -6.96
N THR A 14 6.33 1.92 -6.97
CA THR A 14 7.61 2.49 -7.40
C THR A 14 7.58 2.83 -8.89
N LEU A 15 6.92 2.01 -9.70
CA LEU A 15 6.78 2.25 -11.13
C LEU A 15 5.90 3.48 -11.43
N ASP A 16 4.81 3.63 -10.69
CA ASP A 16 3.93 4.79 -10.82
C ASP A 16 4.60 6.08 -10.32
N ASN A 17 5.47 5.98 -9.32
CA ASN A 17 6.25 7.10 -8.80
C ASN A 17 7.20 7.71 -9.86
N GLU A 18 7.64 6.93 -10.85
CA GLU A 18 8.53 7.41 -11.92
C GLU A 18 7.81 8.26 -12.98
N LEU A 19 6.48 8.32 -12.95
CA LEU A 19 5.70 9.20 -13.82
C LEU A 19 5.93 10.67 -13.45
N SER A 20 5.84 11.56 -14.45
CA SER A 20 5.92 13.01 -14.21
C SER A 20 4.84 13.50 -13.24
N ASP A 21 3.70 12.81 -13.22
CA ASP A 21 2.64 12.99 -12.24
C ASP A 21 1.92 11.63 -12.05
N PRO A 22 2.13 10.96 -10.91
CA PRO A 22 1.59 9.62 -10.66
C PRO A 22 0.06 9.53 -10.64
N ARG A 23 -0.64 10.66 -10.55
CA ARG A 23 -2.11 10.71 -10.65
C ARG A 23 -2.63 10.37 -12.05
N TYR A 24 -1.75 10.38 -13.05
CA TYR A 24 -2.08 9.99 -14.43
C TYR A 24 -1.65 8.55 -14.78
N SER A 25 -1.31 7.73 -13.79
CA SER A 25 -1.12 6.29 -14.02
C SER A 25 -2.38 5.66 -14.64
N VAL A 26 -2.17 4.73 -15.57
CA VAL A 26 -3.25 3.91 -16.14
C VAL A 26 -3.99 3.12 -15.06
N LEU A 27 -3.36 2.86 -13.91
CA LEU A 27 -3.99 2.20 -12.76
C LEU A 27 -5.33 2.84 -12.38
N TRP A 28 -5.45 4.17 -12.50
CA TRP A 28 -6.64 4.94 -12.13
C TRP A 28 -7.73 4.99 -13.23
N SER A 29 -7.54 4.29 -14.34
CA SER A 29 -8.52 4.21 -15.43
C SER A 29 -9.77 3.40 -15.06
N GLU A 30 -10.88 3.62 -15.79
CA GLU A 30 -12.13 2.89 -15.62
C GLU A 30 -11.97 1.36 -15.78
N GLU A 31 -11.01 0.91 -16.58
CA GLU A 31 -10.76 -0.50 -16.85
C GLU A 31 -9.98 -1.23 -15.76
N LEU A 32 -9.18 -0.49 -14.97
CA LEU A 32 -8.35 -1.04 -13.90
C LEU A 32 -8.96 -0.72 -12.53
N MET A 33 -8.35 0.18 -11.75
CA MET A 33 -8.79 0.44 -10.37
C MET A 33 -9.88 1.50 -10.28
N GLY A 34 -10.15 2.23 -11.36
CA GLY A 34 -11.28 3.14 -11.48
C GLY A 34 -10.95 4.61 -11.25
N GLU A 35 -11.73 5.46 -11.92
CA GLU A 35 -11.62 6.91 -11.88
C GLU A 35 -12.45 7.48 -10.72
N GLN A 36 -11.83 8.34 -9.91
CA GLN A 36 -12.56 9.18 -8.96
C GLN A 36 -13.23 10.35 -9.68
N ASP A 37 -14.41 10.76 -9.19
CA ASP A 37 -15.00 12.04 -9.56
C ASP A 37 -14.53 13.18 -8.65
N TYR A 38 -15.12 14.37 -8.84
CA TYR A 38 -14.79 15.58 -8.10
C TYR A 38 -14.99 15.45 -6.58
N ASP A 39 -15.96 14.64 -6.15
CA ASP A 39 -16.26 14.39 -4.75
C ASP A 39 -15.48 13.18 -4.19
N GLY A 40 -14.57 12.61 -5.00
CA GLY A 40 -13.73 11.47 -4.65
C GLY A 40 -14.41 10.10 -4.83
N PHE A 41 -15.66 10.04 -5.27
CA PHE A 41 -16.35 8.76 -5.45
C PHE A 41 -15.85 8.04 -6.72
N VAL A 42 -15.51 6.76 -6.59
CA VAL A 42 -15.03 5.95 -7.72
C VAL A 42 -16.22 5.23 -8.36
N ARG A 43 -16.96 5.94 -9.23
CA ARG A 43 -18.18 5.42 -9.88
C ARG A 43 -17.92 4.74 -11.22
N LYS A 44 -16.79 5.03 -11.85
CA LYS A 44 -16.32 4.39 -13.08
C LYS A 44 -15.21 3.42 -12.75
N SER A 45 -15.57 2.15 -12.55
CA SER A 45 -14.66 1.11 -12.09
C SER A 45 -15.29 -0.26 -12.25
N PRO A 46 -14.51 -1.34 -12.33
CA PRO A 46 -15.01 -2.70 -12.11
C PRO A 46 -15.61 -2.85 -10.70
N PHE A 47 -15.18 -2.01 -9.75
CA PHE A 47 -15.59 -2.01 -8.35
C PHE A 47 -16.71 -1.01 -8.04
N LYS A 48 -17.38 -0.41 -9.03
CA LYS A 48 -18.40 0.64 -8.83
C LYS A 48 -19.64 0.25 -7.99
N ARG A 49 -19.80 -1.04 -7.68
CA ARG A 49 -20.86 -1.57 -6.80
C ARG A 49 -20.32 -2.06 -5.45
N TRP A 50 -19.03 -1.86 -5.20
CA TRP A 50 -18.39 -2.23 -3.95
C TRP A 50 -18.78 -1.22 -2.88
N THR A 51 -19.66 -1.64 -1.96
CA THR A 51 -20.18 -0.76 -0.92
C THR A 51 -19.19 -0.66 0.23
N SER A 52 -18.82 0.56 0.60
CA SER A 52 -18.03 0.86 1.79
C SER A 52 -18.98 1.23 2.95
N GLN A 53 -18.53 1.10 4.21
CA GLN A 53 -19.38 1.42 5.37
C GLN A 53 -19.87 2.87 5.33
N GLY A 54 -21.13 3.06 4.90
CA GLY A 54 -21.81 4.35 4.82
C GLY A 54 -22.03 4.87 3.40
N HIS A 55 -21.40 4.31 2.35
CA HIS A 55 -21.50 4.80 0.96
C HIS A 55 -21.66 3.67 -0.07
N SER A 56 -22.26 3.98 -1.21
CA SER A 56 -22.56 3.02 -2.29
C SER A 56 -21.36 2.64 -3.18
N THR A 57 -20.23 3.33 -3.05
CA THR A 57 -18.97 3.03 -3.72
C THR A 57 -17.79 3.45 -2.83
N ILE A 58 -16.58 3.04 -3.21
CA ILE A 58 -15.32 3.45 -2.58
C ILE A 58 -15.03 4.94 -2.85
N ILE A 59 -14.35 5.58 -1.92
CA ILE A 59 -13.88 6.97 -2.05
C ILE A 59 -12.35 6.98 -2.10
N ARG A 60 -11.79 7.81 -2.99
CA ARG A 60 -10.34 8.10 -3.10
C ARG A 60 -10.11 9.60 -3.22
N ASN A 61 -8.91 10.04 -2.86
CA ASN A 61 -8.42 11.41 -3.07
C ASN A 61 -6.97 11.31 -3.54
N VAL A 62 -6.78 10.75 -4.74
CA VAL A 62 -5.47 10.34 -5.25
C VAL A 62 -4.51 11.53 -5.33
N GLY A 63 -3.39 11.42 -4.62
CA GLY A 63 -2.33 12.42 -4.57
C GLY A 63 -2.62 13.67 -3.75
N ASP A 64 -3.69 13.69 -2.94
CA ASP A 64 -3.99 14.81 -2.02
C ASP A 64 -3.05 14.80 -0.79
N LYS A 65 -2.58 13.61 -0.38
CA LYS A 65 -1.66 13.39 0.75
C LYS A 65 -0.67 12.29 0.41
N GLY A 66 0.36 12.13 1.23
CA GLY A 66 1.32 11.04 1.08
C GLY A 66 2.12 11.09 -0.22
N TYR A 67 2.86 10.02 -0.47
CA TYR A 67 3.69 9.83 -1.64
C TYR A 67 3.65 8.35 -2.04
N LEU A 68 3.91 8.05 -3.30
CA LEU A 68 4.14 6.66 -3.68
C LEU A 68 5.50 6.19 -3.18
N MET A 69 5.60 4.89 -2.91
CA MET A 69 6.86 4.22 -2.62
C MET A 69 7.87 4.48 -3.74
N LYS A 70 9.15 4.55 -3.39
CA LYS A 70 10.27 4.65 -4.32
C LYS A 70 11.14 3.41 -4.27
N GLU A 71 11.84 3.13 -5.36
CA GLU A 71 12.90 2.11 -5.40
C GLU A 71 13.94 2.30 -4.28
N THR A 72 14.25 3.55 -3.93
CA THR A 72 15.17 3.87 -2.83
C THR A 72 14.66 3.43 -1.47
N ASP A 73 13.34 3.35 -1.27
CA ASP A 73 12.74 2.92 -0.01
C ASP A 73 12.90 1.41 0.15
N ILE A 74 12.65 0.65 -0.92
CA ILE A 74 12.91 -0.80 -0.96
C ILE A 74 14.39 -1.08 -0.69
N LYS A 75 15.30 -0.37 -1.39
CA LYS A 75 16.74 -0.50 -1.17
C LYS A 75 17.15 -0.16 0.27
N THR A 76 16.49 0.80 0.90
CA THR A 76 16.73 1.15 2.31
C THR A 76 16.33 -0.01 3.23
N ILE A 77 15.21 -0.67 2.97
CA ILE A 77 14.82 -1.88 3.71
C ILE A 77 15.83 -3.01 3.50
N THR A 78 16.20 -3.32 2.26
CA THR A 78 17.06 -4.47 1.93
C THR A 78 18.53 -4.27 2.26
N ASP A 79 19.03 -3.03 2.33
CA ASP A 79 20.46 -2.77 2.56
C ASP A 79 20.75 -2.31 3.99
N LEU A 80 19.83 -1.57 4.62
CA LEU A 80 20.11 -0.85 5.87
C LEU A 80 19.31 -1.35 7.08
N THR A 81 18.29 -2.19 6.88
CA THR A 81 17.36 -2.57 7.97
C THR A 81 17.55 -4.03 8.39
N ASN A 82 18.75 -4.40 8.81
CA ASN A 82 19.10 -5.81 9.11
C ASN A 82 18.66 -6.33 10.49
N GLU A 83 18.07 -5.48 11.34
CA GLU A 83 17.59 -5.85 12.68
C GLU A 83 16.08 -6.04 12.70
N TYR A 84 15.62 -7.06 13.43
CA TYR A 84 14.19 -7.39 13.55
C TYR A 84 13.42 -6.26 14.24
N GLU A 85 14.05 -5.63 15.22
CA GLU A 85 13.52 -4.50 15.97
C GLU A 85 13.24 -3.32 15.03
N HIS A 86 14.11 -3.05 14.06
CA HIS A 86 13.94 -1.93 13.13
C HIS A 86 12.86 -2.19 12.07
N ILE A 87 12.87 -3.34 11.41
CA ILE A 87 11.88 -3.64 10.35
C ILE A 87 10.47 -3.81 10.91
N LEU A 88 10.34 -4.36 12.13
CA LEU A 88 9.07 -4.59 12.83
C LEU A 88 8.80 -3.55 13.94
N ALA A 89 9.38 -2.34 13.83
CA ALA A 89 9.21 -1.29 14.82
C ALA A 89 7.74 -0.86 14.93
N HIS A 90 7.28 -0.57 16.16
CA HIS A 90 5.91 -0.15 16.39
C HIS A 90 5.73 1.33 16.04
N THR A 91 5.24 1.62 14.83
CA THR A 91 5.19 2.99 14.29
C THR A 91 4.27 3.95 15.05
N ALA A 92 3.25 3.42 15.74
CA ALA A 92 2.36 4.16 16.64
C ALA A 92 2.60 3.80 18.12
N ALA A 93 3.86 3.71 18.54
CA ALA A 93 4.25 3.22 19.86
C ALA A 93 3.74 4.09 21.03
N SER A 94 3.33 3.43 22.11
CA SER A 94 3.20 4.06 23.43
C SER A 94 4.56 4.42 24.03
N LEU A 95 4.60 5.34 24.99
CA LEU A 95 5.83 5.78 25.66
C LEU A 95 6.70 4.64 26.20
N ASP A 96 6.09 3.58 26.75
CA ASP A 96 6.80 2.44 27.35
C ASP A 96 7.07 1.29 26.37
N CYS A 97 6.93 1.52 25.07
CA CYS A 97 7.16 0.47 24.07
C CYS A 97 8.66 0.09 24.01
N PRO A 98 9.03 -1.18 24.16
CA PRO A 98 10.43 -1.62 24.09
C PRO A 98 11.01 -1.53 22.66
N ASN A 99 10.15 -1.43 21.64
CA ASN A 99 10.56 -1.30 20.24
C ASN A 99 9.78 -0.16 19.55
N PRO A 100 10.07 1.10 19.89
CA PRO A 100 9.36 2.25 19.36
C PRO A 100 9.64 2.45 17.86
N GLY A 101 8.79 3.25 17.19
CA GLY A 101 8.88 3.50 15.75
C GLY A 101 10.29 3.84 15.27
N TYR A 102 10.70 3.16 14.21
CA TYR A 102 12.01 3.33 13.57
C TYR A 102 11.80 3.74 12.12
N TRP A 103 12.60 4.68 11.63
CA TRP A 103 12.37 5.34 10.33
C TRP A 103 12.44 4.38 9.12
N THR A 104 13.02 3.19 9.27
CA THR A 104 13.00 2.12 8.26
C THR A 104 12.03 0.98 8.57
N ALA A 105 11.03 1.20 9.43
CA ALA A 105 9.96 0.23 9.61
C ALA A 105 9.23 0.01 8.28
N ILE A 106 9.02 -1.26 7.90
CA ILE A 106 8.37 -1.59 6.62
C ILE A 106 6.94 -1.03 6.54
N GLU A 107 6.28 -0.84 7.69
CA GLU A 107 4.97 -0.22 7.79
C GLU A 107 4.96 1.20 7.20
N TYR A 108 6.01 2.00 7.36
CA TYR A 108 6.06 3.36 6.80
C TYR A 108 6.08 3.36 5.27
N VAL A 109 6.79 2.40 4.67
CA VAL A 109 6.90 2.25 3.21
C VAL A 109 5.54 1.96 2.58
N GLY A 110 4.74 1.08 3.21
CA GLY A 110 3.37 0.82 2.78
C GLY A 110 2.39 1.95 3.09
N ALA A 111 2.55 2.62 4.24
CA ALA A 111 1.65 3.66 4.71
C ALA A 111 1.62 4.88 3.76
N ASP A 112 2.77 5.33 3.25
CA ASP A 112 2.81 6.50 2.36
C ASP A 112 1.98 6.28 1.09
N SER A 113 2.02 5.07 0.51
CA SER A 113 1.21 4.72 -0.66
C SER A 113 -0.28 4.63 -0.31
N GLN A 114 -0.65 4.18 0.89
CA GLN A 114 -2.04 4.24 1.37
C GLN A 114 -2.52 5.70 1.50
N LEU A 115 -1.68 6.57 2.04
CA LEU A 115 -1.97 8.01 2.16
C LEU A 115 -2.16 8.64 0.76
N PHE A 116 -1.36 8.23 -0.23
CA PHE A 116 -1.48 8.67 -1.62
C PHE A 116 -2.81 8.29 -2.26
N VAL A 117 -3.32 7.08 -2.04
CA VAL A 117 -4.66 6.70 -2.56
C VAL A 117 -5.76 7.55 -1.91
N GLY A 118 -5.62 7.86 -0.63
CA GLY A 118 -6.55 8.72 0.10
C GLY A 118 -7.92 8.08 0.32
N GLY A 119 -8.93 8.90 0.66
CA GLY A 119 -10.30 8.44 0.86
C GLY A 119 -10.44 7.30 1.87
N ASP A 120 -11.03 6.17 1.48
CA ASP A 120 -11.19 5.00 2.34
C ASP A 120 -9.83 4.36 2.69
N MET A 121 -8.86 4.33 1.76
CA MET A 121 -7.49 3.82 1.98
C MET A 121 -6.71 4.60 3.03
N LEU A 122 -7.03 5.88 3.24
CA LEU A 122 -6.40 6.74 4.25
C LEU A 122 -6.72 6.28 5.69
N ASN A 123 -7.87 5.64 5.91
CA ASN A 123 -8.36 5.33 7.24
C ASN A 123 -8.15 3.84 7.55
N PHE A 124 -7.35 3.54 8.58
CA PHE A 124 -7.05 2.17 8.99
C PHE A 124 -8.29 1.28 9.24
N LEU A 125 -9.42 1.85 9.68
CA LEU A 125 -10.67 1.09 9.89
C LEU A 125 -11.47 0.83 8.60
N LYS A 126 -11.12 1.52 7.50
CA LYS A 126 -11.85 1.49 6.23
C LYS A 126 -10.99 1.12 5.03
N ALA A 127 -9.67 1.05 5.18
CA ALA A 127 -8.76 0.89 4.05
C ALA A 127 -9.05 -0.38 3.24
N THR A 128 -9.42 -1.47 3.91
CA THR A 128 -9.81 -2.74 3.27
C THR A 128 -11.10 -2.66 2.44
N ASN A 129 -11.88 -1.57 2.54
CA ASN A 129 -13.03 -1.33 1.66
C ASN A 129 -12.59 -0.97 0.24
N ASP A 130 -11.34 -0.52 0.02
CA ASP A 130 -10.79 -0.37 -1.32
C ASP A 130 -10.08 -1.66 -1.74
N PRO A 131 -10.48 -2.32 -2.84
CA PRO A 131 -9.82 -3.53 -3.32
C PRO A 131 -8.31 -3.37 -3.58
N LEU A 132 -7.85 -2.15 -3.90
CA LEU A 132 -6.42 -1.84 -4.08
C LEU A 132 -5.58 -2.11 -2.83
N PHE A 133 -6.20 -2.08 -1.64
CA PHE A 133 -5.55 -2.42 -0.38
C PHE A 133 -4.80 -3.75 -0.44
N TRP A 134 -5.45 -4.77 -0.99
CA TRP A 134 -4.89 -6.12 -1.01
C TRP A 134 -3.70 -6.23 -1.95
N SER A 135 -3.75 -5.55 -3.11
CA SER A 135 -2.61 -5.50 -4.03
C SER A 135 -1.44 -4.71 -3.48
N LEU A 136 -1.69 -3.62 -2.75
CA LEU A 136 -0.62 -2.90 -2.05
C LEU A 136 0.02 -3.76 -0.96
N HIS A 137 -0.77 -4.46 -0.16
CA HIS A 137 -0.23 -5.33 0.89
C HIS A 137 0.48 -6.57 0.34
N ALA A 138 0.11 -7.05 -0.86
CA ALA A 138 0.89 -8.06 -1.57
C ALA A 138 2.28 -7.53 -1.99
N MET A 139 2.42 -6.24 -2.32
CA MET A 139 3.73 -5.61 -2.56
C MET A 139 4.54 -5.49 -1.26
N VAL A 140 3.91 -5.09 -0.16
CA VAL A 140 4.57 -5.03 1.16
C VAL A 140 5.05 -6.42 1.59
N ASP A 141 4.24 -7.46 1.37
CA ASP A 141 4.61 -8.85 1.62
C ASP A 141 5.80 -9.29 0.75
N LEU A 142 5.80 -8.94 -0.54
CA LEU A 142 6.94 -9.20 -1.43
C LEU A 142 8.25 -8.56 -0.91
N ILE A 143 8.22 -7.30 -0.49
CA ILE A 143 9.39 -6.61 0.09
C ILE A 143 9.85 -7.33 1.37
N TRP A 144 8.90 -7.76 2.21
CA TRP A 144 9.21 -8.54 3.39
C TRP A 144 9.88 -9.88 3.04
N GLU A 145 9.40 -10.59 2.01
CA GLU A 145 10.02 -11.83 1.53
C GLU A 145 11.44 -11.61 1.01
N GLU A 146 11.68 -10.54 0.25
CA GLU A 146 13.02 -10.17 -0.20
C GLU A 146 13.96 -9.94 0.99
N TRP A 147 13.49 -9.23 2.01
CA TRP A 147 14.22 -9.03 3.25
C TRP A 147 14.50 -10.36 3.97
N ARG A 148 13.50 -11.25 4.12
CA ARG A 148 13.68 -12.58 4.74
C ARG A 148 14.71 -13.42 3.98
N ASN A 149 14.71 -13.33 2.65
CA ASN A 149 15.69 -14.01 1.82
C ASN A 149 17.12 -13.49 2.02
N LEU A 150 17.31 -12.27 2.51
CA LEU A 150 18.63 -11.72 2.82
C LEU A 150 19.08 -12.06 4.25
N TYR A 151 18.17 -11.97 5.22
CA TYR A 151 18.54 -11.96 6.65
C TYR A 151 18.05 -13.17 7.45
N GLN A 152 17.16 -14.01 6.91
CA GLN A 152 16.58 -15.18 7.59
C GLN A 152 16.89 -16.52 6.92
N ARG A 153 17.92 -16.61 6.06
CA ARG A 153 18.29 -17.90 5.45
C ARG A 153 18.71 -18.90 6.53
N VAL A 154 17.87 -19.90 6.76
CA VAL A 154 18.19 -21.05 7.61
C VAL A 154 19.20 -21.93 6.86
N GLY A 155 20.50 -21.74 7.15
CA GLY A 155 21.58 -22.67 6.80
C GLY A 155 22.07 -22.64 5.35
N GLY A 156 23.27 -22.10 5.16
CA GLY A 156 24.22 -22.53 4.14
C GLY A 156 25.42 -23.21 4.82
#